data_AF-A0A662P9D7-F1
#
_entry.id   AF-A0A662P9D7-F1
#
_cell.length_a   1.000
_cell.length_b   1.000
_cell.length_c   1.000
_cell.angle_alpha   90.00
_cell.angle_beta   90.00
_cell.angle_gamma   90.00
#
_symmetry.space_group_name_H-M   'P 1'
#
loop_
_entity.id
_entity.type
_entity.pdbx_description
1 polymer ?
#
loop_
_entity_poly.entity_id
_entity_poly.type
_entity_poly.pdbx_seq_one_letter_code
_entity_poly.pdbx_strand_id
1 'polypeptide(L)'
;MIGKVISIDGEELGEIELPSFFEEEIRPDLIRRAFLSSLSARIQPWGTNVLAGKRTTAESWGPRHGVSRVPRIKGSRYHAAGRGALAPGTYGGRRA
;
A
#
# COMPACT_ATOMS: atom_id res chain seq x y z
N MET A 1 -33.34 -26.91 8.40
CA MET A 1 -33.44 -26.40 9.80
C MET A 1 -34.63 -25.43 9.91
N ILE A 2 -35.33 -25.27 11.05
CA ILE A 2 -36.45 -24.31 11.20
C ILE A 2 -36.01 -23.11 12.06
N GLY A 3 -36.27 -21.90 11.60
CA GLY A 3 -35.97 -20.64 12.29
C GLY A 3 -37.25 -19.93 12.72
N LYS A 4 -37.20 -19.23 13.86
CA LYS A 4 -38.34 -18.43 14.37
C LYS A 4 -38.29 -17.00 13.85
N VAL A 5 -39.44 -16.45 13.49
CA VAL A 5 -39.63 -15.05 13.12
C VAL A 5 -40.14 -14.29 14.33
N ILE A 6 -39.39 -13.28 14.76
CA ILE A 6 -39.67 -12.52 15.98
C ILE A 6 -40.15 -11.12 15.59
N SER A 7 -41.19 -10.61 16.26
CA SER A 7 -41.68 -9.24 16.12
C SER A 7 -40.70 -8.23 16.75
N ILE A 8 -40.87 -6.95 16.44
CA ILE A 8 -40.10 -5.86 17.06
C ILE A 8 -40.25 -5.85 18.59
N ASP A 9 -41.41 -6.28 19.09
CA ASP A 9 -41.75 -6.37 20.50
C ASP A 9 -41.24 -7.65 21.17
N GLY A 10 -40.56 -8.53 20.42
CA GLY A 10 -39.99 -9.78 20.93
C GLY A 10 -40.97 -10.96 20.94
N GLU A 11 -42.17 -10.82 20.37
CA GLU A 11 -43.15 -11.90 20.29
C GLU A 11 -42.88 -12.81 19.09
N GLU A 12 -43.10 -14.12 19.26
CA GLU A 12 -42.93 -15.11 18.19
C GLU A 12 -44.12 -15.01 17.22
N LEU A 13 -43.87 -14.55 15.99
CA LEU A 13 -44.91 -14.37 14.95
C LEU A 13 -45.13 -15.63 14.11
N GLY A 14 -44.13 -16.50 14.03
CA GLY A 14 -44.22 -17.73 13.26
C GLY A 14 -42.87 -18.40 13.05
N GLU A 15 -42.89 -19.52 12.31
CA GLU A 15 -41.71 -20.32 11.99
C GLU A 15 -41.51 -20.38 10.48
N ILE A 16 -40.25 -20.34 10.04
CA ILE A 16 -39.86 -20.45 8.64
C ILE A 16 -38.77 -21.51 8.47
N GLU A 17 -38.84 -22.28 7.40
CA GLU A 17 -37.78 -23.20 7.04
C GLU A 17 -36.55 -22.41 6.55
N LEU A 18 -35.40 -22.70 7.16
CA LEU A 18 -34.13 -22.12 6.76
C LEU A 18 -33.74 -22.69 5.39
N PRO A 19 -33.32 -21.83 4.45
CA PRO A 19 -32.85 -22.28 3.16
C PRO A 19 -31.61 -23.19 3.24
N SER A 20 -31.40 -24.00 2.21
CA SER A 20 -30.34 -25.01 2.14
C SER A 20 -28.91 -24.47 2.33
N PHE A 21 -28.67 -23.20 2.03
CA PHE A 21 -27.34 -22.57 2.19
C PHE A 21 -26.86 -22.47 3.63
N PHE A 22 -27.75 -22.59 4.63
CA PHE A 22 -27.35 -22.64 6.05
C PHE A 22 -26.82 -24.02 6.47
N GLU A 23 -27.01 -25.06 5.67
CA GLU A 23 -26.58 -26.43 5.96
C GLU A 23 -25.22 -26.76 5.31
N GLU A 24 -24.70 -25.86 4.48
CA GLU A 24 -23.41 -26.00 3.78
C GLU A 24 -22.22 -25.94 4.76
N GLU A 25 -21.16 -26.70 4.50
CA GLU A 25 -19.94 -26.67 5.31
C GLU A 25 -19.18 -25.34 5.16
N ILE A 26 -18.76 -24.75 6.29
CA ILE A 26 -18.04 -23.48 6.29
C ILE A 26 -16.60 -23.69 5.83
N ARG A 27 -16.25 -23.03 4.72
CA ARG A 27 -14.88 -23.01 4.17
C ARG A 27 -14.14 -21.70 4.46
N PRO A 28 -13.40 -21.60 5.60
CA PRO A 28 -12.74 -20.35 6.00
C PRO A 28 -11.65 -19.91 5.04
N ASP A 29 -11.04 -20.84 4.29
CA ASP A 29 -10.06 -20.57 3.25
C ASP A 29 -10.65 -19.73 2.11
N LEU A 30 -11.83 -20.11 1.61
CA LEU A 30 -12.52 -19.39 0.54
C LEU A 30 -13.04 -18.03 1.02
N ILE A 31 -13.66 -18.00 2.20
CA ILE A 31 -14.20 -16.77 2.78
C ILE A 31 -13.09 -15.74 2.96
N ARG A 32 -11.94 -16.14 3.52
CA ARG A 32 -10.80 -15.24 3.72
C ARG A 32 -10.26 -14.70 2.39
N ARG A 33 -10.14 -15.54 1.37
CA ARG A 33 -9.68 -15.12 0.04
C ARG A 33 -10.64 -14.13 -0.61
N ALA A 34 -11.94 -14.42 -0.58
CA ALA A 34 -12.98 -13.55 -1.12
C ALA A 34 -13.00 -12.20 -0.39
N PHE A 35 -12.91 -12.22 0.93
CA PHE A 35 -12.87 -11.00 1.75
C PHE A 35 -11.65 -10.13 1.43
N LEU A 36 -10.43 -10.70 1.38
CA LEU A 36 -9.22 -9.94 1.08
C LEU A 36 -9.25 -9.32 -0.33
N SER A 37 -9.81 -10.03 -1.31
CA SER A 37 -10.00 -9.50 -2.66
C SER A 37 -10.99 -8.33 -2.67
N SER A 38 -12.14 -8.47 -2.00
CA SER A 38 -13.14 -7.39 -1.88
C SER A 38 -12.59 -6.17 -1.12
N LEU A 39 -11.84 -6.42 -0.04
CA LEU A 39 -11.21 -5.37 0.75
C LEU A 39 -10.16 -4.59 -0.05
N SER A 40 -9.26 -5.30 -0.73
CA SER A 40 -8.21 -4.67 -1.54
C SER A 40 -8.76 -3.88 -2.73
N ALA A 41 -9.86 -4.35 -3.34
CA ALA A 41 -10.53 -3.65 -4.43
C ALA A 41 -11.12 -2.29 -4.02
N ARG A 42 -11.41 -2.07 -2.73
CA ARG A 42 -11.93 -0.79 -2.21
C ARG A 42 -10.85 0.24 -1.90
N ILE A 43 -9.57 -0.15 -1.93
CA ILE A 43 -8.48 0.76 -1.58
C ILE A 43 -8.30 1.78 -2.69
N GLN A 44 -8.35 3.07 -2.33
CA GLN A 44 -8.03 4.15 -3.26
C GLN A 44 -6.54 4.09 -3.64
N PRO A 45 -6.18 4.07 -4.94
CA PRO A 45 -4.80 4.16 -5.36
C PRO A 45 -4.16 5.46 -4.86
N TRP A 46 -3.01 5.33 -4.22
CA TRP A 46 -2.21 6.46 -3.75
C TRP A 46 -0.73 6.20 -4.01
N GLY A 47 0.05 7.26 -4.17
CA GLY A 47 1.46 7.14 -4.48
C GLY A 47 2.18 8.47 -4.52
N THR A 48 3.51 8.42 -4.51
CA THR A 48 4.37 9.60 -4.69
C THR A 48 4.57 9.88 -6.19
N ASN A 49 4.97 11.11 -6.52
CA ASN A 49 5.32 11.45 -7.91
C ASN A 49 6.45 10.55 -8.42
N VAL A 50 6.29 9.98 -9.63
CA VAL A 50 7.25 9.06 -10.27
C VAL A 50 8.68 9.62 -10.34
N LEU A 51 8.79 10.95 -10.46
CA LEU A 51 10.05 11.69 -10.55
C LEU A 51 10.52 12.30 -9.22
N ALA A 52 9.85 12.01 -8.10
CA ALA A 52 10.26 12.47 -6.77
C ALA A 52 11.69 12.00 -6.45
N GLY A 53 12.55 12.94 -6.05
CA GLY A 53 13.97 12.68 -5.77
C GLY A 53 14.84 12.31 -6.98
N LYS A 54 14.28 12.30 -8.21
CA LYS A 54 14.99 12.04 -9.47
C LYS A 54 15.22 13.28 -10.34
N ARG A 55 14.52 14.39 -10.06
CA ARG A 55 14.67 15.67 -10.78
C ARG A 55 15.97 16.38 -10.40
N THR A 56 17.10 15.77 -10.72
CA THR A 56 18.43 16.28 -10.38
C THR A 56 19.40 15.96 -11.51
N THR A 57 20.37 16.84 -11.76
CA THR A 57 21.46 16.61 -12.72
C THR A 57 22.63 15.81 -12.11
N ALA A 58 22.39 15.16 -10.96
CA ALA A 58 23.44 14.60 -10.14
C ALA A 58 24.13 13.41 -10.80
N GLU A 59 25.47 13.39 -10.73
CA GLU A 59 26.30 12.32 -11.27
C GLU A 59 27.44 12.00 -10.30
N SER A 60 27.93 10.77 -10.33
CA SER A 60 29.06 10.36 -9.49
C SER A 60 30.35 10.94 -10.06
N TRP A 61 31.23 11.45 -9.19
CA TRP A 61 32.57 11.91 -9.59
C TRP A 61 33.53 10.76 -9.89
N GLY A 62 33.15 9.51 -9.58
CA GLY A 62 34.03 8.36 -9.73
C GLY A 62 35.06 8.22 -8.60
N PRO A 63 36.05 7.32 -8.77
CA PRO A 63 37.06 7.05 -7.75
C PRO A 63 38.13 8.16 -7.66
N ARG A 64 39.02 8.08 -6.65
CA ARG A 64 40.22 8.93 -6.48
C ARG A 64 39.98 10.40 -6.09
N HIS A 65 38.80 10.72 -5.55
CA HIS A 65 38.47 12.06 -5.02
C HIS A 65 38.39 12.14 -3.48
N GLY A 66 38.74 11.07 -2.76
CA GLY A 66 38.63 11.03 -1.28
C GLY A 66 37.20 11.10 -0.74
N VAL A 67 36.19 10.92 -1.61
CA VAL A 67 34.76 10.99 -1.27
C VAL A 67 34.02 9.73 -1.70
N SER A 68 32.86 9.51 -1.12
CA SER A 68 31.95 8.42 -1.52
C SER A 68 31.48 8.57 -2.96
N ARG A 69 31.19 7.44 -3.63
CA ARG A 69 30.75 7.37 -5.04
C ARG A 69 29.27 7.70 -5.27
N VAL A 70 28.62 8.33 -4.29
CA VAL A 70 27.21 8.75 -4.38
C VAL A 70 27.05 9.82 -5.47
N PRO A 71 25.96 9.84 -6.27
CA PRO A 71 25.71 10.90 -7.23
C PRO A 71 25.63 12.27 -6.55
N ARG A 72 26.29 13.28 -7.10
CA ARG A 72 26.36 14.64 -6.54
C ARG A 72 25.84 15.67 -7.52
N ILE A 73 25.16 16.69 -7.00
CA ILE A 73 24.59 17.78 -7.82
C ILE A 73 25.73 18.55 -8.49
N LYS A 74 25.64 18.71 -9.83
CA LYS A 74 26.62 19.41 -10.66
C LYS A 74 26.57 20.92 -10.49
N GLY A 75 27.71 21.59 -10.59
CA GLY A 75 27.81 23.05 -10.59
C GLY A 75 28.73 23.57 -9.51
N SER A 76 28.77 24.89 -9.34
CA SER A 76 29.64 25.57 -8.39
C SER A 76 28.99 26.86 -7.90
N ARG A 77 29.44 27.38 -6.76
CA ARG A 77 29.01 28.67 -6.17
C ARG A 77 27.55 28.74 -5.68
N TYR A 78 26.95 27.60 -5.34
CA TYR A 78 25.68 27.55 -4.62
C TYR A 78 25.67 26.40 -3.59
N HIS A 79 24.92 26.54 -2.50
CA HIS A 79 25.00 25.65 -1.33
C HIS A 79 24.69 24.17 -1.60
N ALA A 80 23.89 23.88 -2.62
CA ALA A 80 23.52 22.52 -2.99
C ALA A 80 24.55 21.85 -3.92
N ALA A 81 25.48 22.60 -4.52
CA ALA A 81 26.51 22.06 -5.40
C ALA A 81 27.39 21.06 -4.62
N GLY A 82 27.63 19.88 -5.21
CA GLY A 82 28.45 18.84 -4.58
C GLY A 82 27.76 18.03 -3.48
N ARG A 83 26.51 18.35 -3.09
CA ARG A 83 25.72 17.51 -2.17
C ARG A 83 25.30 16.20 -2.85
N GLY A 84 25.22 15.14 -2.06
CA GLY A 84 24.67 13.86 -2.51
C GLY A 84 23.18 13.99 -2.83
N ALA A 85 22.75 13.41 -3.95
CA ALA A 85 21.35 13.40 -4.39
C ALA A 85 21.05 12.09 -5.13
N LEU A 86 19.83 11.94 -5.64
CA LEU A 86 19.33 10.81 -6.42
C LEU A 86 19.23 9.46 -5.69
N ALA A 87 20.10 9.17 -4.71
CA ALA A 87 20.16 7.89 -4.02
C ALA A 87 19.30 7.86 -2.74
N PRO A 88 18.77 6.70 -2.32
CA PRO A 88 17.89 6.58 -1.15
C PRO A 88 18.54 6.94 0.18
N GLY A 89 19.86 6.82 0.30
CA GLY A 89 20.61 7.26 1.48
C GLY A 89 20.94 8.76 1.50
N THR A 90 20.45 9.55 0.54
CA THR A 90 20.72 10.99 0.44
C THR A 90 19.49 11.81 0.81
N TYR A 91 19.71 12.95 1.44
CA TYR A 91 18.65 13.92 1.71
C TYR A 91 18.06 14.43 0.38
N GLY A 92 16.74 14.26 0.20
CA GLY A 92 16.05 14.64 -1.03
C GLY A 92 16.29 13.69 -2.23
N GLY A 93 16.94 12.55 -2.02
CA GLY A 93 17.09 11.50 -3.04
C GLY A 93 15.83 10.66 -3.23
N ARG A 94 15.84 9.78 -4.24
CA ARG A 94 14.70 8.90 -4.54
C ARG A 94 14.56 7.82 -3.46
N ARG A 95 13.33 7.42 -3.13
CA ARG A 95 13.09 6.25 -2.27
C ARG A 95 13.57 4.97 -2.97
N ALA A 96 14.09 4.01 -2.19
CA ALA A 96 14.41 2.67 -2.67
C ALA A 96 13.14 1.89 -2.97
#